data_AF-A0A7X0DPM2-F1
#
_entry.id   AF-A0A7X0DPM2-F1
#
_cell.length_a   1.000
_cell.length_b   1.000
_cell.length_c   1.000
_cell.angle_alpha   90.00
_cell.angle_beta   90.00
_cell.angle_gamma   90.00
#
_symmetry.space_group_name_H-M   'P 1'
#
loop_
_entity.id
_entity.type
_entity.pdbx_description
1 polymer ?
#
loop_
_entity_poly.entity_id
_entity_poly.type
_entity_poly.pdbx_seq_one_letter_code
_entity_poly.pdbx_strand_id
1 'polypeptide(L)'
;MIFRTYKHLKLIILPMLMLSCAFFKKPQSVYQESSTGKPISDEKLNLISGKILNKKLPIINANHDVTWIKTKAMTILDEYGKEIPEFKNKFGYSYILSPIKMDDKYSYYTSLLILFETTKNGDKEYEIENIKFITAGSNLELKNSLLAVENSQEEGYITAYPFGILMSDEIKNAFKLTYQNGHWNYMLADLTVKNKLTQKTKIYKISLNSKLIIEFLKEVLKENSILKDITGDLFEDI
;
A
#
# COMPACT_ATOMS: atom_id res chain seq x y z
N MET A 1 37.40 58.17 3.75
CA MET A 1 36.78 56.86 4.06
C MET A 1 37.35 55.82 3.09
N ILE A 2 38.22 54.96 3.60
CA ILE A 2 38.64 53.63 3.13
C ILE A 2 39.26 53.53 1.70
N PHE A 3 40.60 53.49 1.69
CA PHE A 3 41.41 52.97 0.58
C PHE A 3 41.44 51.44 0.60
N ARG A 4 41.32 50.86 -0.60
CA ARG A 4 41.55 49.46 -0.95
C ARG A 4 42.90 48.94 -0.45
N THR A 5 42.90 47.75 0.14
CA THR A 5 43.93 46.72 -0.07
C THR A 5 43.31 45.35 0.24
N TYR A 6 43.14 44.50 -0.78
CA TYR A 6 43.02 43.06 -0.57
C TYR A 6 44.13 42.36 -1.35
N LYS A 7 44.95 41.68 -0.56
CA LYS A 7 46.22 41.07 -0.88
C LYS A 7 45.97 39.65 -1.37
N HIS A 8 46.70 39.26 -2.40
CA HIS A 8 46.73 37.93 -3.03
C HIS A 8 46.60 36.77 -2.04
N LEU A 9 45.58 35.93 -2.21
CA LEU A 9 45.56 34.57 -1.69
C LEU A 9 45.78 33.60 -2.86
N LYS A 10 47.06 33.27 -3.09
CA LYS A 10 47.46 32.07 -3.84
C LYS A 10 47.17 30.88 -2.93
N LEU A 11 46.13 30.10 -3.23
CA LEU A 11 46.00 28.75 -2.68
C LEU A 11 46.35 27.74 -3.76
N ILE A 12 47.29 26.88 -3.36
CA ILE A 12 48.07 25.94 -4.12
C ILE A 12 47.19 24.80 -4.61
N ILE A 13 47.18 24.56 -5.93
CA ILE A 13 46.76 23.30 -6.53
C ILE A 13 48.00 22.40 -6.55
N LEU A 14 47.95 21.27 -5.83
CA LEU A 14 48.86 20.16 -6.09
C LEU A 14 48.06 18.86 -6.25
N PRO A 15 48.25 18.12 -7.35
CA PRO A 15 47.61 16.85 -7.62
C PRO A 15 48.42 15.70 -6.98
N MET A 16 47.74 14.69 -6.44
CA MET A 16 48.35 13.38 -6.25
C MET A 16 47.34 12.26 -6.50
N LEU A 17 47.56 11.58 -7.62
CA LEU A 17 47.18 10.18 -7.85
C LEU A 17 47.77 9.29 -6.75
N MET A 18 46.96 8.33 -6.29
CA MET A 18 47.35 6.91 -6.11
C MET A 18 46.05 6.10 -6.14
N LEU A 19 45.78 5.38 -7.24
CA LEU A 19 46.08 3.96 -7.45
C LEU A 19 45.23 2.97 -6.62
N SER A 20 44.47 2.14 -7.35
CA SER A 20 44.03 0.77 -7.03
C SER A 20 43.11 0.60 -5.81
N CYS A 21 41.89 0.09 -5.94
CA CYS A 21 41.64 -1.28 -6.37
C CYS A 21 40.32 -1.40 -7.15
N ALA A 22 40.40 -2.03 -8.31
CA ALA A 22 39.29 -2.78 -8.84
C ALA A 22 38.95 -3.91 -7.85
N PHE A 23 37.79 -3.84 -7.21
CA PHE A 23 37.06 -5.03 -6.82
C PHE A 23 35.79 -5.04 -7.64
N PHE A 24 35.85 -5.76 -8.76
CA PHE A 24 34.70 -6.45 -9.30
C PHE A 24 34.03 -7.18 -8.14
N LYS A 25 32.90 -6.65 -7.65
CA LYS A 25 31.91 -7.53 -7.06
C LYS A 25 31.57 -8.52 -8.16
N LYS A 26 32.03 -9.76 -8.02
CA LYS A 26 31.44 -10.89 -8.73
C LYS A 26 29.93 -10.70 -8.66
N PRO A 27 29.17 -10.86 -9.76
CA PRO A 27 27.74 -11.00 -9.63
C PRO A 27 27.53 -12.14 -8.61
N GLN A 28 27.04 -11.80 -7.43
CA GLN A 28 26.45 -12.80 -6.57
C GLN A 28 25.35 -13.39 -7.44
N SER A 29 25.49 -14.67 -7.79
CA SER A 29 24.37 -15.43 -8.29
C SER A 29 23.27 -15.27 -7.25
N VAL A 30 22.29 -14.45 -7.59
CA VAL A 30 21.06 -14.32 -6.82
C VAL A 30 20.45 -15.70 -6.90
N TYR A 31 20.63 -16.47 -5.84
CA TYR A 31 19.79 -17.61 -5.55
C TYR A 31 18.39 -17.02 -5.39
N GLN A 32 17.61 -17.09 -6.45
CA GLN A 32 16.25 -16.57 -6.52
C GLN A 32 15.34 -17.59 -5.82
N GLU A 33 15.42 -17.63 -4.48
CA GLU A 33 14.24 -17.99 -3.69
C GLU A 33 13.22 -16.90 -3.98
N SER A 34 12.09 -17.27 -4.61
CA SER A 34 11.14 -16.33 -5.19
C SER A 34 10.66 -15.29 -4.16
N SER A 35 11.10 -14.04 -4.34
CA SER A 35 10.80 -12.90 -3.48
C SER A 35 9.43 -12.27 -3.74
N THR A 36 8.51 -13.05 -4.30
CA THR A 36 7.13 -12.71 -4.67
C THR A 36 6.28 -13.97 -4.50
N GLY A 37 4.96 -13.82 -4.29
CA GLY A 37 4.05 -14.95 -4.19
C GLY A 37 3.82 -15.64 -5.53
N LYS A 38 2.88 -16.57 -5.59
CA LYS A 38 2.56 -17.28 -6.84
C LYS A 38 1.98 -16.34 -7.93
N PRO A 39 2.00 -16.77 -9.20
CA PRO A 39 1.26 -16.09 -10.26
C PRO A 39 -0.24 -15.97 -9.94
N ILE A 40 -0.84 -14.83 -10.32
CA ILE A 40 -2.26 -14.53 -10.09
C ILE A 40 -3.12 -15.08 -11.24
N SER A 41 -4.27 -15.69 -10.92
CA SER A 41 -5.30 -16.06 -11.90
C SER A 41 -6.25 -14.89 -12.21
N ASP A 42 -6.86 -14.88 -13.39
CA ASP A 42 -7.80 -13.82 -13.81
C ASP A 42 -9.12 -13.88 -13.03
N GLU A 43 -9.28 -12.98 -12.06
CA GLU A 43 -10.54 -12.72 -11.37
C GLU A 43 -11.23 -11.48 -11.96
N LYS A 44 -12.56 -11.52 -12.08
CA LYS A 44 -13.34 -10.37 -12.56
C LYS A 44 -13.44 -9.31 -11.46
N LEU A 45 -12.94 -8.12 -11.73
CA LEU A 45 -13.04 -6.95 -10.86
C LEU A 45 -14.52 -6.56 -10.64
N ASN A 46 -14.93 -6.47 -9.37
CA ASN A 46 -16.24 -5.95 -8.97
C ASN A 46 -16.04 -4.79 -8.00
N LEU A 47 -16.57 -3.62 -8.36
CA LEU A 47 -16.44 -2.39 -7.57
C LEU A 47 -17.73 -2.07 -6.81
N ILE A 48 -17.55 -1.46 -5.65
CA ILE A 48 -18.59 -0.87 -4.82
C ILE A 48 -18.21 0.60 -4.63
N SER A 49 -19.17 1.50 -4.80
CA SER A 49 -18.99 2.92 -4.51
C SER A 49 -19.97 3.38 -3.45
N GLY A 50 -19.59 4.40 -2.67
CA GLY A 50 -20.49 4.95 -1.66
C GLY A 50 -20.14 6.38 -1.27
N LYS A 51 -20.96 6.92 -0.36
CA LYS A 51 -20.82 8.25 0.24
C LYS A 51 -20.96 8.13 1.76
N ILE A 52 -20.06 8.76 2.51
CA ILE A 52 -20.14 8.92 3.96
C ILE A 52 -20.32 10.40 4.24
N LEU A 53 -21.36 10.75 4.98
CA LEU A 53 -21.66 12.13 5.34
C LEU A 53 -20.89 12.55 6.60
N ASN A 54 -20.46 13.81 6.66
CA ASN A 54 -19.84 14.41 7.84
C ASN A 54 -18.66 13.59 8.41
N LYS A 55 -17.84 13.01 7.53
CA LYS A 55 -16.68 12.19 7.89
C LYS A 55 -15.54 13.08 8.39
N LYS A 56 -15.08 12.83 9.63
CA LYS A 56 -13.85 13.44 10.12
C LYS A 56 -12.64 12.90 9.37
N LEU A 57 -11.91 13.78 8.70
CA LEU A 57 -10.70 13.45 7.97
C LEU A 57 -9.47 13.93 8.76
N PRO A 58 -8.60 13.03 9.26
CA PRO A 58 -7.46 13.40 10.09
C PRO A 58 -6.49 14.38 9.42
N ILE A 59 -6.29 14.25 8.10
CA ILE A 59 -5.32 15.03 7.31
C ILE A 59 -5.66 16.53 7.30
N ILE A 60 -6.95 16.86 7.30
CA ILE A 60 -7.46 18.24 7.22
C ILE A 60 -8.13 18.70 8.51
N ASN A 61 -8.21 17.82 9.51
CA ASN A 61 -8.82 18.03 10.81
C ASN A 61 -10.22 18.69 10.75
N ALA A 62 -11.02 18.29 9.75
CA ALA A 62 -12.35 18.80 9.49
C ALA A 62 -13.29 17.67 9.06
N ASN A 63 -14.60 17.92 9.13
CA ASN A 63 -15.60 16.98 8.67
C ASN A 63 -16.08 17.35 7.28
N HIS A 64 -16.20 16.34 6.41
CA HIS A 64 -16.63 16.52 5.03
C HIS A 64 -17.51 15.37 4.58
N ASP A 65 -18.35 15.63 3.58
CA ASP A 65 -19.03 14.57 2.86
C ASP A 65 -18.05 13.94 1.90
N VAL A 66 -17.77 12.65 2.05
CA VAL A 66 -16.76 11.95 1.26
C VAL A 66 -17.40 10.88 0.39
N THR A 67 -16.95 10.78 -0.86
CA THR A 67 -17.24 9.61 -1.71
C THR A 67 -16.03 8.70 -1.79
N TRP A 68 -16.26 7.43 -2.03
CA TRP A 68 -15.21 6.42 -2.14
C TRP A 68 -15.60 5.35 -3.15
N ILE A 69 -14.60 4.66 -3.68
CA ILE A 69 -14.77 3.46 -4.51
C ILE A 69 -13.85 2.39 -3.95
N LYS A 70 -14.34 1.16 -3.81
CA LYS A 70 -13.56 0.01 -3.35
C LYS A 70 -13.84 -1.24 -4.18
N THR A 71 -12.94 -2.19 -4.07
CA THR A 71 -13.16 -3.59 -4.48
C THR A 71 -14.04 -4.32 -3.47
N LYS A 72 -14.72 -5.40 -3.88
CA LYS A 72 -15.30 -6.35 -2.93
C LYS A 72 -14.23 -6.97 -2.05
N ALA A 73 -14.61 -7.32 -0.82
CA ALA A 73 -13.72 -8.05 0.08
C ALA A 73 -13.34 -9.41 -0.52
N MET A 74 -12.04 -9.69 -0.52
CA MET A 74 -11.43 -10.91 -1.02
C MET A 74 -10.96 -11.79 0.14
N THR A 75 -10.90 -13.09 -0.13
CA THR A 75 -10.30 -14.05 0.79
C THR A 75 -8.81 -13.76 0.97
N ILE A 76 -8.34 -13.83 2.22
CA ILE A 76 -6.92 -13.74 2.54
C ILE A 76 -6.26 -15.09 2.24
N LEU A 77 -5.23 -15.05 1.39
CA LEU A 77 -4.44 -16.22 1.01
C LEU A 77 -3.11 -16.22 1.76
N ASP A 78 -2.55 -17.39 2.04
CA ASP A 78 -1.20 -17.59 2.54
C ASP A 78 -0.14 -17.33 1.45
N GLU A 79 1.14 -17.46 1.79
CA GLU A 79 2.25 -17.29 0.85
C GLU A 79 2.26 -18.30 -0.32
N TYR A 80 1.50 -19.40 -0.19
CA TYR A 80 1.34 -20.41 -1.22
C TYR A 80 0.06 -20.23 -2.04
N GLY A 81 -0.67 -19.13 -1.86
CA GLY A 81 -1.90 -18.83 -2.57
C GLY A 81 -3.09 -19.68 -2.13
N LYS A 82 -3.08 -20.23 -0.91
CA LYS A 82 -4.19 -21.01 -0.35
C LYS A 82 -4.96 -20.18 0.69
N GLU A 83 -6.26 -20.36 0.75
CA GLU A 83 -7.09 -19.76 1.81
C GLU A 83 -6.57 -20.19 3.19
N ILE A 84 -6.34 -19.22 4.07
CA ILE A 84 -5.97 -19.50 5.47
C ILE A 84 -7.23 -20.02 6.18
N PRO A 85 -7.27 -21.30 6.62
CA PRO A 85 -8.50 -21.91 7.14
C PRO A 85 -9.07 -21.18 8.36
N GLU A 86 -8.18 -20.57 9.16
CA GLU A 86 -8.54 -19.80 10.35
C GLU A 86 -9.34 -18.54 10.02
N PHE A 87 -9.14 -17.93 8.84
CA PHE A 87 -9.76 -16.66 8.44
C PHE A 87 -11.03 -16.85 7.62
N LYS A 88 -11.29 -18.08 7.17
CA LYS A 88 -12.47 -18.43 6.38
C LYS A 88 -13.76 -18.00 7.06
N ASN A 89 -14.58 -17.23 6.34
CA ASN A 89 -15.83 -16.63 6.83
C ASN A 89 -15.67 -15.75 8.08
N LYS A 90 -14.45 -15.29 8.39
CA LYS A 90 -14.18 -14.43 9.54
C LYS A 90 -13.80 -13.03 9.08
N PHE A 91 -12.84 -12.89 8.18
CA PHE A 91 -12.48 -11.60 7.62
C PHE A 91 -11.79 -11.73 6.27
N GLY A 92 -11.86 -10.66 5.48
CA GLY A 92 -11.24 -10.53 4.17
C GLY A 92 -10.47 -9.23 4.06
N TYR A 93 -9.98 -8.92 2.86
CA TYR A 93 -9.37 -7.62 2.58
C TYR A 93 -9.92 -7.00 1.29
N SER A 94 -9.92 -5.68 1.20
CA SER A 94 -10.27 -4.94 -0.01
C SER A 94 -9.34 -3.75 -0.22
N TYR A 95 -9.25 -3.30 -1.46
CA TYR A 95 -8.63 -2.03 -1.82
C TYR A 95 -9.69 -0.93 -1.95
N ILE A 96 -9.41 0.25 -1.42
CA ILE A 96 -10.30 1.42 -1.48
C ILE A 96 -9.52 2.67 -1.89
N LEU A 97 -10.12 3.47 -2.76
CA LEU A 97 -9.74 4.85 -2.99
C LEU A 97 -10.71 5.78 -2.26
N SER A 98 -10.16 6.59 -1.35
CA SER A 98 -10.94 7.54 -0.56
C SER A 98 -10.08 8.71 -0.09
N PRO A 99 -10.64 9.93 0.00
CA PRO A 99 -11.91 10.34 -0.62
C PRO A 99 -11.72 10.58 -2.13
N ILE A 100 -12.67 10.13 -2.97
CA ILE A 100 -12.70 10.47 -4.41
C ILE A 100 -13.18 11.91 -4.60
N LYS A 101 -14.28 12.27 -3.90
CA LYS A 101 -14.78 13.64 -3.76
C LYS A 101 -14.95 14.00 -2.30
N MET A 102 -14.75 15.27 -1.99
CA MET A 102 -15.09 15.93 -0.74
C MET A 102 -16.05 17.09 -1.03
N ASP A 103 -17.21 17.11 -0.37
CA ASP A 103 -18.27 18.10 -0.59
C ASP A 103 -18.58 18.29 -2.08
N ASP A 104 -18.73 17.13 -2.76
CA ASP A 104 -19.02 16.99 -4.19
C ASP A 104 -17.95 17.53 -5.15
N LYS A 105 -16.77 17.93 -4.65
CA LYS A 105 -15.58 18.31 -5.45
C LYS A 105 -14.52 17.23 -5.42
N TYR A 106 -13.80 17.02 -6.52
CA TYR A 106 -12.70 16.05 -6.57
C TYR A 106 -11.61 16.38 -5.54
N SER A 107 -11.12 15.34 -4.87
CA SER A 107 -10.22 15.51 -3.73
C SER A 107 -8.74 15.42 -4.13
N TYR A 108 -7.97 16.42 -3.72
CA TYR A 108 -6.50 16.39 -3.72
C TYR A 108 -5.91 15.41 -2.69
N TYR A 109 -6.75 14.87 -1.79
CA TYR A 109 -6.36 13.94 -0.74
C TYR A 109 -6.69 12.48 -1.07
N THR A 110 -7.07 12.18 -2.31
CA THR A 110 -7.41 10.82 -2.75
C THR A 110 -6.24 9.88 -2.42
N SER A 111 -6.52 8.86 -1.60
CA SER A 111 -5.51 7.92 -1.11
C SER A 111 -5.95 6.48 -1.36
N LEU A 112 -4.98 5.60 -1.68
CA LEU A 112 -5.21 4.15 -1.71
C LEU A 112 -5.02 3.57 -0.32
N LEU A 113 -6.00 2.79 0.15
CA LEU A 113 -5.92 2.06 1.42
C LEU A 113 -6.20 0.58 1.18
N ILE A 114 -5.67 -0.26 2.07
CA ILE A 114 -6.10 -1.64 2.26
C ILE A 114 -7.05 -1.66 3.45
N LEU A 115 -8.25 -2.20 3.27
CA LEU A 115 -9.15 -2.47 4.38
C LEU A 115 -9.07 -3.95 4.71
N PHE A 116 -8.86 -4.29 5.98
CA PHE A 116 -9.18 -5.62 6.49
C PHE A 116 -10.56 -5.57 7.12
N GLU A 117 -11.49 -6.36 6.59
CA GLU A 117 -12.90 -6.27 6.93
C GLU A 117 -13.36 -7.53 7.63
N THR A 118 -13.91 -7.39 8.84
CA THR A 118 -14.37 -8.51 9.66
C THR A 118 -15.88 -8.73 9.50
N THR A 119 -16.27 -9.99 9.42
CA THR A 119 -17.66 -10.42 9.58
C THR A 119 -18.06 -10.34 11.05
N LYS A 120 -19.35 -10.53 11.35
CA LYS A 120 -19.84 -10.62 12.74
C LYS A 120 -19.11 -11.66 13.60
N ASN A 121 -18.68 -12.77 12.99
CA ASN A 121 -17.95 -13.81 13.72
C ASN A 121 -16.47 -13.45 13.86
N GLY A 122 -15.85 -12.94 12.80
CA GLY A 122 -14.46 -12.51 12.84
C GLY A 122 -14.24 -11.35 13.80
N ASP A 123 -15.15 -10.39 13.86
CA ASP A 123 -15.02 -9.22 14.74
C ASP A 123 -15.01 -9.57 16.23
N LYS A 124 -15.77 -10.59 16.62
CA LYS A 124 -15.77 -11.09 18.00
C LYS A 124 -14.44 -11.72 18.40
N GLU A 125 -13.73 -12.28 17.43
CA GLU A 125 -12.56 -13.12 17.68
C GLU A 125 -11.24 -12.42 17.35
N TYR A 126 -11.21 -11.51 16.38
CA TYR A 126 -9.98 -10.97 15.83
C TYR A 126 -9.97 -9.45 15.77
N GLU A 127 -8.78 -8.91 15.97
CA GLU A 127 -8.39 -7.53 15.77
C GLU A 127 -7.18 -7.50 14.84
N ILE A 128 -7.19 -6.62 13.85
CA ILE A 128 -6.06 -6.45 12.93
C ILE A 128 -5.20 -5.31 13.44
N GLU A 129 -3.97 -5.62 13.80
CA GLU A 129 -3.09 -4.65 14.49
C GLU A 129 -2.13 -3.97 13.51
N ASN A 130 -1.55 -4.71 12.58
CA ASN A 130 -0.50 -4.20 11.70
C ASN A 130 -0.39 -4.98 10.39
N ILE A 131 0.16 -4.34 9.37
CA ILE A 131 0.60 -5.01 8.15
C ILE A 131 1.97 -4.48 7.71
N LYS A 132 2.84 -5.40 7.30
CA LYS A 132 4.18 -5.10 6.78
C LYS A 132 4.43 -5.85 5.48
N PHE A 133 4.72 -5.14 4.40
CA PHE A 133 5.13 -5.77 3.15
C PHE A 133 6.54 -6.35 3.30
N ILE A 134 6.71 -7.59 2.84
CA ILE A 134 7.95 -8.37 2.99
C ILE A 134 8.62 -8.71 1.65
N THR A 135 7.93 -8.48 0.54
CA THR A 135 8.42 -8.81 -0.81
C THR A 135 8.83 -7.60 -1.62
N ALA A 136 9.45 -7.87 -2.77
CA ALA A 136 9.82 -6.86 -3.76
C ALA A 136 10.92 -5.89 -3.29
N GLY A 137 11.99 -6.42 -2.70
CA GLY A 137 13.22 -5.65 -2.43
C GLY A 137 13.13 -4.65 -1.27
N SER A 138 12.03 -4.63 -0.52
CA SER A 138 11.80 -3.72 0.60
C SER A 138 11.04 -4.37 1.74
N ASN A 139 11.35 -4.00 2.98
CA ASN A 139 10.56 -4.32 4.17
C ASN A 139 9.78 -3.06 4.57
N LEU A 140 8.57 -2.91 4.05
CA LEU A 140 7.77 -1.70 4.21
C LEU A 140 6.68 -1.92 5.25
N GLU A 141 6.81 -1.27 6.41
CA GLU A 141 5.76 -1.28 7.42
C GLU A 141 4.70 -0.24 7.07
N LEU A 142 3.44 -0.69 6.85
CA LEU A 142 2.31 0.21 6.72
C LEU A 142 1.72 0.42 8.12
N LYS A 143 2.10 1.51 8.78
CA LYS A 143 1.53 1.82 10.09
C LYS A 143 0.07 2.23 9.94
N ASN A 144 -0.77 1.71 10.83
CA ASN A 144 -2.16 2.13 11.06
C ASN A 144 -2.30 3.62 11.47
N SER A 145 -1.20 4.36 11.63
CA SER A 145 -1.03 5.32 12.72
C SER A 145 -1.88 6.59 12.68
N LEU A 146 -2.83 6.74 11.76
CA LEU A 146 -3.76 7.88 11.70
C LEU A 146 -5.21 7.50 11.39
N LEU A 147 -5.51 6.27 10.98
CA LEU A 147 -6.86 5.90 10.56
C LEU A 147 -7.58 5.13 11.67
N ALA A 148 -8.77 5.59 12.03
CA ALA A 148 -9.58 4.92 13.03
C ALA A 148 -10.24 3.68 12.42
N VAL A 149 -10.51 2.67 13.26
CA VAL A 149 -11.38 1.55 12.90
C VAL A 149 -12.79 2.08 12.60
N GLU A 150 -13.42 1.57 11.55
CA GLU A 150 -14.71 2.08 11.05
C GLU A 150 -15.71 0.94 10.82
N ASN A 151 -16.98 1.29 10.61
CA ASN A 151 -17.97 0.31 10.15
C ASN A 151 -17.69 -0.05 8.69
N SER A 152 -17.66 -1.33 8.37
CA SER A 152 -17.59 -1.77 6.98
C SER A 152 -18.83 -1.31 6.21
N GLN A 153 -18.62 -0.98 4.93
CA GLN A 153 -19.66 -0.53 4.01
C GLN A 153 -20.11 -1.65 3.05
N GLU A 154 -19.70 -2.90 3.30
CA GLU A 154 -20.06 -4.06 2.49
C GLU A 154 -20.94 -5.03 3.28
N GLU A 155 -22.01 -5.52 2.65
CA GLU A 155 -22.92 -6.47 3.26
C GLU A 155 -22.19 -7.75 3.69
N GLY A 156 -22.47 -8.23 4.91
CA GLY A 156 -21.81 -9.39 5.51
C GLY A 156 -20.58 -9.05 6.35
N TYR A 157 -20.03 -7.84 6.20
CA TYR A 157 -18.94 -7.31 7.00
C TYR A 157 -19.46 -6.22 7.95
N ILE A 158 -18.79 -6.04 9.10
CA ILE A 158 -19.23 -5.10 10.15
C ILE A 158 -18.15 -4.10 10.54
N THR A 159 -16.87 -4.50 10.57
CA THR A 159 -15.76 -3.63 10.98
C THR A 159 -14.71 -3.61 9.88
N ALA A 160 -14.14 -2.44 9.61
CA ALA A 160 -13.05 -2.22 8.67
C ALA A 160 -11.84 -1.63 9.42
N TYR A 161 -10.69 -2.27 9.23
CA TYR A 161 -9.38 -1.85 9.73
C TYR A 161 -8.58 -1.25 8.56
N PRO A 162 -8.55 0.09 8.42
CA PRO A 162 -7.88 0.74 7.31
C PRO A 162 -6.36 0.86 7.50
N PHE A 163 -5.60 0.49 6.48
CA PHE A 163 -4.16 0.68 6.40
C PHE A 163 -3.83 1.50 5.16
N GLY A 164 -3.31 2.70 5.38
CA GLY A 164 -2.98 3.61 4.30
C GLY A 164 -1.77 3.16 3.51
N ILE A 165 -1.89 3.20 2.18
CA ILE A 165 -0.78 3.07 1.25
C ILE A 165 -0.41 4.49 0.82
N LEU A 166 0.56 5.11 1.51
CA LEU A 166 1.19 6.32 1.00
C LEU A 166 1.96 5.92 -0.26
N MET A 167 1.45 6.24 -1.46
CA MET A 167 2.07 5.88 -2.75
C MET A 167 3.37 6.64 -3.02
N SER A 168 4.33 6.47 -2.12
CA SER A 168 5.72 6.84 -2.31
C SER A 168 6.33 6.02 -3.42
N ASP A 169 7.42 6.52 -3.99
CA ASP A 169 8.21 5.78 -4.98
C ASP A 169 8.62 4.39 -4.46
N GLU A 170 8.84 4.25 -3.15
CA GLU A 170 9.16 2.98 -2.52
C GLU A 170 8.03 1.96 -2.66
N ILE A 171 6.78 2.37 -2.39
CA ILE A 171 5.63 1.49 -2.55
C ILE A 171 5.34 1.21 -4.04
N LYS A 172 5.43 2.23 -4.91
CA LYS A 172 5.28 2.04 -6.36
C LYS A 172 6.29 1.01 -6.88
N ASN A 173 7.54 1.12 -6.46
CA ASN A 173 8.60 0.18 -6.82
C ASN A 173 8.33 -1.22 -6.26
N ALA A 174 7.82 -1.31 -5.03
CA ALA A 174 7.42 -2.60 -4.45
C ALA A 174 6.34 -3.29 -5.29
N PHE A 175 5.33 -2.55 -5.78
CA PHE A 175 4.32 -3.12 -6.69
C PHE A 175 4.91 -3.50 -8.06
N LYS A 176 5.74 -2.64 -8.67
CA LYS A 176 6.39 -2.94 -9.97
C LYS A 176 7.18 -4.25 -9.93
N LEU A 177 7.87 -4.51 -8.84
CA LEU A 177 8.69 -5.72 -8.64
C LEU A 177 7.87 -7.01 -8.48
N THR A 178 6.55 -6.92 -8.31
CA THR A 178 5.66 -8.09 -8.37
C THR A 178 5.36 -8.55 -9.79
N TYR A 179 5.61 -7.71 -10.80
CA TYR A 179 5.54 -8.10 -12.20
C TYR A 179 6.89 -8.68 -12.64
N GLN A 180 6.94 -10.00 -12.82
CA GLN A 180 8.16 -10.73 -13.16
C GLN A 180 7.89 -11.70 -14.31
N ASN A 181 8.83 -11.78 -15.26
CA ASN A 181 8.77 -12.72 -16.38
C ASN A 181 7.46 -12.62 -17.19
N GLY A 182 6.89 -11.42 -17.33
CA GLY A 182 5.64 -11.20 -18.07
C GLY A 182 4.36 -11.54 -17.29
N HIS A 183 4.46 -11.87 -16.00
CA HIS A 183 3.32 -12.25 -15.17
C HIS A 183 3.27 -11.45 -13.87
N TRP A 184 2.06 -11.15 -13.41
CA TRP A 184 1.84 -10.59 -12.08
C TRP A 184 1.88 -11.70 -11.03
N ASN A 185 2.62 -11.44 -9.96
CA ASN A 185 2.70 -12.28 -8.78
C ASN A 185 2.05 -11.57 -7.59
N TYR A 186 1.65 -12.32 -6.57
CA TYR A 186 1.18 -11.72 -5.32
C TYR A 186 2.30 -10.95 -4.60
N MET A 187 1.95 -9.84 -3.96
CA MET A 187 2.78 -9.19 -2.95
C MET A 187 2.61 -9.93 -1.63
N LEU A 188 3.69 -10.39 -1.01
CA LEU A 188 3.60 -10.98 0.33
C LEU A 188 3.70 -9.90 1.40
N ALA A 189 2.97 -10.11 2.48
CA ALA A 189 2.98 -9.27 3.67
C ALA A 189 2.92 -10.10 4.95
N ASP A 190 3.50 -9.59 6.03
CA ASP A 190 3.26 -10.05 7.39
C ASP A 190 2.05 -9.28 7.95
N LEU A 191 0.95 -10.00 8.20
CA LEU A 191 -0.26 -9.50 8.83
C LEU A 191 -0.26 -9.86 10.32
N THR A 192 -0.26 -8.85 11.19
CA THR A 192 -0.34 -9.05 12.64
C THR A 192 -1.79 -9.04 13.08
N VAL A 193 -2.24 -10.18 13.60
CA VAL A 193 -3.61 -10.39 14.05
C VAL A 193 -3.62 -10.78 15.52
N LYS A 194 -4.43 -10.08 16.31
CA LYS A 194 -4.69 -10.40 17.71
C LYS A 194 -6.00 -11.15 17.84
N ASN A 195 -5.95 -12.30 18.51
CA ASN A 195 -7.15 -13.02 18.91
C ASN A 195 -7.68 -12.40 20.22
N LYS A 196 -8.85 -11.77 20.18
CA LYS A 196 -9.50 -11.08 21.30
C LYS A 196 -9.90 -12.03 22.43
N LEU A 197 -10.15 -13.31 22.15
CA LEU A 197 -10.57 -14.28 23.17
C LEU A 197 -9.38 -14.78 24.00
N THR A 198 -8.25 -15.05 23.34
CA THR A 198 -7.05 -15.59 23.98
C THR A 198 -6.00 -14.53 24.31
N GLN A 199 -6.19 -13.30 23.81
CA GLN A 199 -5.22 -12.19 23.87
C GLN A 199 -3.86 -12.51 23.22
N LYS A 200 -3.79 -13.55 22.38
CA LYS A 200 -2.58 -13.92 21.65
C LYS A 200 -2.51 -13.17 20.33
N THR A 201 -1.36 -12.57 20.07
CA THR A 201 -1.02 -11.99 18.77
C THR A 201 -0.21 -13.00 17.96
N LYS A 202 -0.55 -13.14 16.67
CA LYS A 202 0.15 -13.99 15.72
C LYS A 202 0.37 -13.24 14.41
N ILE A 203 1.52 -13.49 13.80
CA ILE A 203 1.90 -12.95 12.50
C ILE A 203 1.62 -14.02 11.45
N TYR A 204 0.90 -13.64 10.40
CA TYR A 204 0.56 -14.49 9.26
C TYR A 204 1.25 -13.93 8.03
N LYS A 205 1.92 -14.80 7.27
CA LYS A 205 2.36 -14.45 5.92
C LYS A 205 1.16 -14.56 5.00
N ILE A 206 0.84 -13.48 4.31
CA ILE A 206 -0.32 -13.37 3.44
C ILE A 206 0.08 -12.92 2.05
N SER A 207 -0.77 -13.21 1.07
CA SER A 207 -0.64 -12.79 -0.32
C SER A 207 -1.69 -11.73 -0.66
N LEU A 208 -1.23 -10.58 -1.14
CA LEU A 208 -2.03 -9.44 -1.62
C LEU A 208 -2.01 -9.37 -3.14
N ASN A 209 -3.17 -9.20 -3.77
CA ASN A 209 -3.31 -9.21 -5.23
C ASN A 209 -2.83 -7.89 -5.86
N SER A 210 -1.55 -7.84 -6.24
CA SER A 210 -0.93 -6.66 -6.85
C SER A 210 -1.49 -6.30 -8.22
N LYS A 211 -1.88 -7.31 -9.04
CA LYS A 211 -2.53 -7.08 -10.33
C LYS A 211 -3.83 -6.30 -10.15
N LEU A 212 -4.61 -6.69 -9.14
CA LEU A 212 -5.92 -6.09 -8.88
C LEU A 212 -5.83 -4.61 -8.52
N ILE A 213 -4.76 -4.16 -7.85
CA ILE A 213 -4.57 -2.73 -7.59
C ILE A 213 -4.48 -1.94 -8.90
N ILE A 214 -3.68 -2.41 -9.85
CA ILE A 214 -3.54 -1.72 -11.15
C ILE A 214 -4.86 -1.71 -11.91
N GLU A 215 -5.57 -2.84 -11.95
CA GLU A 215 -6.87 -2.93 -12.60
C GLU A 215 -7.92 -2.04 -11.93
N PHE A 216 -7.92 -2.03 -10.59
CA PHE A 216 -8.80 -1.18 -9.79
C PHE A 216 -8.57 0.31 -10.08
N LEU A 217 -7.32 0.76 -10.05
CA LEU A 217 -6.96 2.15 -10.33
C LEU A 217 -7.32 2.55 -11.78
N LYS A 218 -7.09 1.67 -12.76
CA LYS A 218 -7.53 1.88 -14.15
C LYS A 218 -9.03 2.05 -14.27
N GLU A 219 -9.79 1.19 -13.60
CA GLU A 219 -11.25 1.24 -13.65
C GLU A 219 -11.78 2.53 -13.02
N VAL A 220 -11.24 2.94 -11.87
CA VAL A 220 -11.63 4.21 -11.23
C VAL A 220 -11.36 5.40 -12.14
N LEU A 221 -10.24 5.41 -12.86
CA LEU A 221 -9.89 6.50 -13.80
C LEU A 221 -10.82 6.60 -15.00
N LYS A 222 -11.47 5.51 -15.44
CA LYS A 222 -12.43 5.58 -16.56
C LYS A 222 -13.59 6.51 -16.24
N GLU A 223 -14.04 6.51 -14.99
CA GLU A 223 -15.18 7.32 -14.52
C GLU A 223 -14.73 8.62 -13.81
N ASN A 224 -13.45 8.73 -13.45
CA ASN A 224 -12.90 9.84 -12.66
C ASN A 224 -11.56 10.32 -13.22
N SER A 225 -11.49 10.53 -14.55
CA SER A 225 -10.25 10.84 -15.26
C SER A 225 -9.48 12.04 -14.70
N ILE A 226 -10.20 13.04 -14.17
CA ILE A 226 -9.62 14.24 -13.55
C ILE A 226 -8.72 13.93 -12.33
N LEU A 227 -8.89 12.76 -11.69
CA LEU A 227 -7.99 12.32 -10.62
C LEU A 227 -6.55 12.14 -11.13
N LYS A 228 -6.35 11.82 -12.41
CA LYS A 228 -5.00 11.73 -12.98
C LYS A 228 -4.27 13.07 -12.95
N ASP A 229 -4.99 14.17 -13.12
CA ASP A 229 -4.41 15.51 -13.12
C ASP A 229 -4.23 16.07 -11.70
N ILE A 230 -5.10 15.65 -10.77
CA ILE A 230 -5.14 16.17 -9.39
C ILE A 230 -4.24 15.37 -8.44
N THR A 231 -4.12 14.05 -8.66
CA THR A 231 -3.31 13.14 -7.86
C THR A 231 -2.36 12.31 -8.74
N GLY A 232 -1.62 13.02 -9.61
CA GLY A 232 -0.73 12.43 -10.62
C GLY A 232 0.19 11.34 -10.09
N ASP A 233 0.79 11.53 -8.91
CA ASP A 233 1.68 10.52 -8.31
C ASP A 233 0.99 9.16 -8.12
N LEU A 234 -0.30 9.12 -7.80
CA LEU A 234 -1.04 7.86 -7.60
C LEU A 234 -1.25 7.08 -8.92
N PHE A 235 -1.20 7.78 -10.06
CA PHE A 235 -1.62 7.26 -11.37
C PHE A 235 -0.55 7.40 -12.48
N GLU A 236 0.67 7.84 -12.14
CA GLU A 236 1.71 8.24 -13.10
C GLU A 236 2.15 7.12 -14.05
N ASP A 237 2.07 5.87 -13.58
CA ASP A 237 2.50 4.66 -14.31
C ASP A 237 1.32 3.74 -14.71
N ILE A 238 0.09 4.26 -14.68
CA ILE A 238 -1.16 3.53 -14.95
C ILE A 238 -1.75 3.91 -16.31
#